data_AF-A0A821MAH9-F1
#
_entry.id   AF-A0A821MAH9-F1
#
_cell.length_a   1.000
_cell.length_b   1.000
_cell.length_c   1.000
_cell.angle_alpha   90.00
_cell.angle_beta   90.00
_cell.angle_gamma   90.00
#
_symmetry.space_group_name_H-M   'P 1'
#
loop_
_entity.id
_entity.type
_entity.pdbx_description
1 polymer ?
#
loop_
_entity_poly.entity_id
_entity_poly.type
_entity_poly.pdbx_seq_one_letter_code
_entity_poly.pdbx_strand_id
1 'polypeptide(L)'
;MNLQSQFQFDAPKKEWYYRFLKRWRHKFKLIKSIRLEKSMAGITQEVVDGRFTNLYSVLKKLDLLGKPSNIFNAGKSGFDDDSGRKVVLVKRGTKYAN
;
A
#
# COMPACT_ATOMS: atom_id res chain seq x y z
N MET A 1 13.50 27.02 -2.44
CA MET A 1 13.77 25.57 -2.24
C MET A 1 14.09 25.00 -3.63
N ASN A 2 15.31 24.55 -3.89
CA ASN A 2 15.66 24.00 -5.21
C ASN A 2 14.96 22.64 -5.39
N LEU A 3 14.02 22.54 -6.32
CA LEU A 3 13.24 21.32 -6.56
C LEU A 3 14.08 20.26 -7.30
N GLN A 4 15.02 20.65 -8.16
CA GLN A 4 15.86 19.71 -8.90
C GLN A 4 16.73 18.84 -7.99
N SER A 5 17.10 19.33 -6.81
CA SER A 5 17.88 18.54 -5.85
C SER A 5 17.08 17.45 -5.15
N GLN A 6 15.73 17.51 -5.20
CA GLN A 6 14.83 16.60 -4.52
C GLN A 6 14.35 15.43 -5.39
N PHE A 7 14.66 15.45 -6.67
CA PHE A 7 14.28 14.43 -7.65
C PHE A 7 15.53 13.85 -8.33
N GLN A 8 15.47 12.59 -8.72
CA GLN A 8 16.51 11.88 -9.46
C GLN A 8 15.84 10.96 -10.47
N PHE A 9 16.23 11.04 -11.74
CA PHE A 9 15.59 10.29 -12.84
C PHE A 9 14.06 10.45 -12.84
N ASP A 10 13.57 11.69 -12.71
CA ASP A 10 12.15 12.04 -12.63
C ASP A 10 11.36 11.41 -11.47
N ALA A 11 12.04 10.77 -10.51
CA ALA A 11 11.45 10.22 -9.31
C ALA A 11 11.86 11.00 -8.05
N PRO A 12 11.01 11.10 -7.01
CA PRO A 12 11.38 11.74 -5.76
C PRO A 12 12.50 10.97 -5.05
N LYS A 13 13.50 11.69 -4.54
CA LYS A 13 14.53 11.10 -3.69
C LYS A 13 13.96 10.68 -2.34
N LYS A 14 14.70 9.79 -1.67
CA LYS A 14 14.39 9.29 -0.32
C LYS A 14 14.09 10.43 0.68
N GLU A 15 14.86 11.51 0.63
CA GLU A 15 14.69 12.68 1.50
C GLU A 15 13.36 13.40 1.25
N TRP A 16 12.93 13.49 -0.01
CA TRP A 16 11.64 14.05 -0.37
C TRP A 16 10.51 13.22 0.23
N TYR A 17 10.60 11.90 0.09
CA TYR A 17 9.59 10.96 0.61
C TYR A 17 9.41 11.09 2.13
N TYR A 18 10.49 11.13 2.91
CA TYR A 18 10.39 11.32 4.36
C TYR A 18 9.83 12.69 4.74
N ARG A 19 10.21 13.76 4.03
CA ARG A 19 9.66 15.10 4.26
C ARG A 19 8.16 15.16 3.96
N PHE A 20 7.74 14.52 2.88
CA PHE A 20 6.33 14.39 2.51
C PHE A 20 5.52 13.67 3.59
N LEU A 21 5.97 12.49 4.02
CA LEU A 21 5.31 11.72 5.07
C LEU A 21 5.27 12.47 6.40
N LYS A 22 6.36 13.17 6.78
CA LYS A 22 6.40 13.97 7.99
C LYS A 22 5.37 15.11 7.95
N ARG A 23 5.25 15.80 6.83
CA ARG A 23 4.29 16.90 6.62
C ARG A 23 2.85 16.41 6.72
N TRP A 24 2.56 15.25 6.13
CA TRP A 24 1.20 14.71 6.01
C TRP A 24 0.92 13.56 6.98
N ARG A 25 1.66 13.47 8.09
CA ARG A 25 1.53 12.39 9.09
C ARG A 25 0.13 12.22 9.69
N HIS A 26 -0.69 13.26 9.62
CA HIS A 26 -2.07 13.26 10.09
C HIS A 26 -3.07 12.74 9.05
N LYS A 27 -2.68 12.71 7.76
CA LYS A 27 -3.51 12.16 6.66
C LYS A 27 -3.07 10.76 6.25
N PHE A 28 -1.79 10.45 6.38
CA PHE A 28 -1.24 9.15 5.97
C PHE A 28 -0.71 8.38 7.17
N LYS A 29 -1.08 7.10 7.24
CA LYS A 29 -0.51 6.13 8.19
C LYS A 29 0.48 5.23 7.44
N LEU A 30 1.68 5.08 7.98
CA LEU A 30 2.60 4.04 7.53
C LEU A 30 2.11 2.70 8.06
N ILE A 31 1.84 1.77 7.17
CA ILE A 31 1.39 0.42 7.49
C ILE A 31 2.46 -0.55 6.98
N LYS A 32 2.80 -1.55 7.79
CA LYS A 32 3.70 -2.62 7.34
C LYS A 32 2.98 -3.41 6.26
N SER A 33 3.69 -3.79 5.20
CA SER A 33 3.16 -4.78 4.26
C SER A 33 2.85 -6.07 5.03
N ILE A 34 1.62 -6.58 4.84
CA ILE A 34 1.20 -7.86 5.37
C ILE A 34 1.08 -8.77 4.16
N ARG A 35 1.63 -9.98 4.26
CA ARG A 35 1.49 -10.98 3.20
C ARG A 35 0.01 -11.27 2.95
N LEU A 36 -0.37 -11.37 1.69
CA LEU A 36 -1.76 -11.54 1.28
C LEU A 36 -2.39 -12.77 1.94
N GLU A 37 -1.66 -13.88 2.09
CA GLU A 37 -2.19 -15.09 2.73
C GLU A 37 -2.57 -14.84 4.19
N LYS A 38 -1.76 -14.06 4.93
CA LYS A 38 -2.07 -13.65 6.31
C LYS A 38 -3.21 -12.64 6.39
N SER A 39 -3.34 -11.77 5.38
CA SER A 39 -4.47 -10.83 5.31
C SER A 39 -5.79 -11.52 4.96
N MET A 40 -5.72 -12.68 4.28
CA MET A 40 -6.88 -13.47 3.90
C MET A 40 -7.27 -14.51 4.94
N ALA A 41 -6.32 -14.92 5.81
CA ALA A 41 -6.58 -15.77 6.95
C ALA A 41 -7.57 -15.08 7.92
N GLY A 42 -8.79 -15.62 8.01
CA GLY A 42 -9.86 -15.08 8.87
C GLY A 42 -10.93 -14.27 8.15
N ILE A 43 -10.90 -14.18 6.81
CA ILE A 43 -12.04 -13.65 6.04
C ILE A 43 -13.15 -14.70 6.04
N THR A 44 -14.32 -14.34 6.55
CA THR A 44 -15.51 -15.20 6.51
C THR A 44 -16.32 -14.99 5.24
N GLN A 45 -17.23 -15.91 4.93
CA GLN A 45 -18.09 -15.80 3.76
C GLN A 45 -18.92 -14.51 3.80
N GLU A 46 -19.41 -14.11 4.97
CA GLU A 46 -20.19 -12.89 5.15
C GLU A 46 -19.39 -11.63 4.78
N VAL A 47 -18.08 -11.61 5.09
CA VAL A 47 -17.19 -10.51 4.71
C VAL A 47 -16.99 -10.47 3.19
N VAL A 48 -16.89 -11.63 2.54
CA VAL A 48 -16.79 -11.72 1.07
C VAL A 48 -18.08 -11.21 0.42
N ASP A 49 -19.23 -11.71 0.86
CA ASP A 49 -20.53 -11.34 0.33
C ASP A 49 -20.83 -9.85 0.55
N GLY A 50 -20.46 -9.31 1.71
CA GLY A 50 -20.57 -7.89 2.00
C GLY A 50 -19.72 -7.02 1.07
N ARG A 51 -18.51 -7.47 0.72
CA ARG A 51 -17.66 -6.76 -0.26
C ARG A 51 -18.28 -6.75 -1.66
N PHE A 52 -18.79 -7.88 -2.13
CA PHE A 52 -19.43 -7.95 -3.45
C PHE A 52 -20.75 -7.19 -3.50
N THR A 53 -21.53 -7.22 -2.42
CA THR A 53 -22.77 -6.41 -2.30
C THR A 53 -22.46 -4.92 -2.39
N ASN A 54 -21.42 -4.47 -1.69
CA ASN A 54 -20.98 -3.07 -1.75
C ASN A 54 -20.42 -2.69 -3.12
N LEU A 55 -19.64 -3.57 -3.75
CA LEU A 55 -19.15 -3.33 -5.11
C LEU A 55 -20.32 -3.21 -6.10
N TYR A 56 -21.28 -4.13 -6.04
CA TYR A 56 -22.47 -4.12 -6.88
C TYR A 56 -23.28 -2.83 -6.72
N SER A 57 -23.49 -2.38 -5.48
CA SER A 57 -24.24 -1.14 -5.21
C SER A 57 -23.55 0.10 -5.78
N VAL A 58 -22.22 0.18 -5.70
CA VAL A 58 -21.42 1.27 -6.29
C VAL A 58 -21.50 1.23 -7.81
N LEU A 59 -21.29 0.06 -8.41
CA LEU A 59 -21.37 -0.10 -9.87
C LEU A 59 -22.77 0.24 -10.39
N LYS A 60 -23.82 -0.12 -9.65
CA LYS A 60 -25.21 0.26 -9.98
C LYS A 60 -25.43 1.76 -9.88
N LYS A 61 -24.98 2.38 -8.78
CA LYS A 61 -25.12 3.83 -8.55
C LYS A 61 -24.41 4.67 -9.63
N LEU A 62 -23.29 4.19 -10.14
CA LEU A 62 -22.49 4.86 -11.16
C LEU A 62 -22.83 4.42 -12.60
N ASP A 63 -23.84 3.57 -12.80
CA ASP A 63 -24.24 3.03 -14.10
C ASP A 63 -23.08 2.35 -14.87
N LEU A 64 -22.32 1.54 -14.14
CA LEU A 64 -21.16 0.78 -14.64
C LEU A 64 -21.43 -0.73 -14.74
N LEU A 65 -22.60 -1.21 -14.30
CA LEU A 65 -23.04 -2.61 -14.45
C LEU A 65 -23.21 -2.94 -15.95
N GLY A 66 -22.16 -3.47 -16.58
CA GLY A 66 -22.15 -3.78 -18.02
C GLY A 66 -21.30 -2.83 -18.87
N LYS A 67 -20.58 -1.87 -18.25
CA LYS A 67 -19.65 -0.97 -18.96
C LYS A 67 -18.20 -1.15 -18.49
N PRO A 68 -17.61 -2.35 -18.69
CA PRO A 68 -16.26 -2.65 -18.21
C PRO A 68 -15.19 -1.74 -18.83
N SER A 69 -15.40 -1.25 -20.06
CA SER A 69 -14.51 -0.29 -20.73
C SER A 69 -14.33 1.03 -19.98
N ASN A 70 -15.26 1.35 -19.06
CA ASN A 70 -15.24 2.58 -18.28
C ASN A 70 -14.65 2.36 -16.88
N ILE A 71 -14.15 1.15 -16.58
CA ILE A 71 -13.55 0.80 -15.29
C ILE A 71 -12.03 0.71 -15.48
N PHE A 72 -11.31 1.68 -14.92
CA PHE A 72 -9.86 1.71 -14.94
C PHE A 72 -9.31 1.19 -13.60
N ASN A 73 -8.58 0.08 -13.64
CA ASN A 73 -7.92 -0.44 -12.45
C ASN A 73 -6.65 0.39 -12.18
N ALA A 74 -6.68 1.20 -11.12
CA ALA A 74 -5.52 1.94 -10.62
C ALA A 74 -4.97 1.26 -9.35
N GLY A 75 -4.52 0.02 -9.47
CA GLY A 75 -3.81 -0.70 -8.42
C GLY A 75 -2.30 -0.57 -8.57
N LYS A 76 -1.55 -0.46 -7.46
CA LYS A 76 -0.11 -0.74 -7.50
C LYS A 76 0.05 -2.22 -7.83
N SER A 77 0.64 -2.52 -8.98
CA SER A 77 1.22 -3.83 -9.28
C SER A 77 1.92 -4.33 -8.01
N GLY A 78 1.59 -5.55 -7.58
CA GLY A 78 2.18 -6.16 -6.40
C GLY A 78 3.69 -6.00 -6.45
N PHE A 79 4.23 -5.20 -5.54
CA PHE A 79 5.66 -5.22 -5.29
C PHE A 79 5.92 -6.59 -4.67
N ASP A 80 6.35 -7.53 -5.49
CA ASP A 80 6.87 -8.81 -5.03
C ASP A 80 8.26 -8.53 -4.44
N ASP A 81 8.25 -7.97 -3.24
CA ASP A 81 9.44 -7.54 -2.50
C ASP A 81 9.93 -8.70 -1.61
N ASP A 82 9.69 -9.96 -2.00
CA ASP A 82 10.15 -11.14 -1.28
C ASP A 82 11.63 -11.44 -1.63
N SER A 83 12.49 -10.42 -1.51
CA SER A 83 13.94 -10.63 -1.43
C SER A 83 14.32 -11.05 0.01
N GLY A 84 13.70 -12.12 0.55
CA GLY A 84 14.14 -12.88 1.72
C GLY A 84 14.86 -12.15 2.87
N ARG A 85 14.45 -10.94 3.28
CA ARG A 85 15.15 -10.22 4.35
C ARG A 85 14.66 -10.71 5.71
N LYS A 86 15.48 -11.54 6.36
CA LYS A 86 15.38 -11.82 7.80
C LYS A 86 15.70 -10.55 8.57
N VAL A 87 14.67 -9.81 9.00
CA VAL A 87 14.86 -8.65 9.88
C VAL A 87 14.98 -9.13 11.31
N VAL A 88 16.20 -9.11 11.86
CA VAL A 88 16.46 -9.33 13.29
C VAL A 88 16.23 -8.02 14.03
N LEU A 89 15.37 -8.02 15.04
CA LEU A 89 15.17 -6.87 15.94
C LEU A 89 16.33 -6.82 16.94
N VAL A 90 17.31 -5.95 16.68
CA VAL A 90 18.41 -5.65 17.62
C VAL A 90 18.22 -4.27 18.25
N LYS A 91 18.65 -4.11 19.51
CA LYS A 91 18.74 -2.79 20.13
C LYS A 91 19.85 -1.98 19.46
N ARG A 92 19.64 -0.68 19.29
CA ARG A 92 20.63 0.23 18.70
C ARG A 92 21.91 0.21 19.54
N GLY A 93 23.03 -0.23 18.96
CA GLY A 93 24.32 -0.37 19.66
C GLY A 93 24.73 -1.81 20.04
N THR A 94 23.90 -2.81 19.74
CA THR A 94 24.23 -4.21 19.99
C THR A 94 25.26 -4.73 18.99
N LYS A 95 26.43 -5.18 19.49
CA LYS A 95 27.50 -5.78 18.66
C LYS A 95 27.26 -7.26 18.32
N TYR A 96 26.46 -7.97 19.12
CA TYR A 96 26.18 -9.40 18.94
C TYR A 96 24.67 -9.65 19.08
N ALA A 97 24.05 -10.13 18.01
CA ALA A 97 22.67 -10.61 18.05
C ALA A 97 22.70 -12.08 18.48
N ASN A 98 22.33 -12.36 19.72
CA ASN A 98 21.99 -13.72 20.16
C ASN A 98 20.49 -13.92 19.99
#